data_AF-A0A072PVS5-F1
#
_entry.id   AF-A0A072PVS5-F1
#
_cell.length_a   1.000
_cell.length_b   1.000
_cell.length_c   1.000
_cell.angle_alpha   90.00
_cell.angle_beta   90.00
_cell.angle_gamma   90.00
#
_symmetry.space_group_name_H-M   'P 1'
#
loop_
_entity.id
_entity.type
_entity.pdbx_description
1 polymer ?
#
loop_
_entity_poly.entity_id
_entity_poly.type
_entity_poly.pdbx_seq_one_letter_code
_entity_poly.pdbx_strand_id
1 'polypeptide(L)'
;MILERSFVPTKLAIEAEIQRCVAKYHDAMLGEMDGSVRETLVQMCDREMDNIPLRLSCSLDTHLTFSFVVGKLHVYTLALVKEGASSTNKRRFDPHSRGATFQTLGMTAANRIIELYCNTLDVPIGHNDEALINRYLALPKMFFRGVLFATFFLLKYFALNNSCPNEDKLSARNKVLMVHAKLRATAPHQFSESGRAAAVIEVLCRHADSGNSDLGIEVDDRASASVAWGALILASKIRGKTAWTANIRQHIDPTSPPQLDASQAPYTDSTPNSDLPEPGPHDETMSLPEDIWDQSFLDLLDFRAYEFNEGIEQLLDWPEAGQQNKPSKPPTMPS
;
A
#
# COMPACT_ATOMS: atom_id res chain seq x y z
N MET A 1 4.65 -47.98 12.83
CA MET A 1 4.17 -46.62 13.15
C MET A 1 3.72 -46.00 11.84
N ILE A 2 2.41 -45.86 11.64
CA ILE A 2 1.86 -45.23 10.43
C ILE A 2 1.78 -43.73 10.72
N LEU A 3 2.28 -42.90 9.81
CA LEU A 3 2.07 -41.45 9.88
C LEU A 3 0.60 -41.17 9.55
N GLU A 4 -0.19 -40.85 10.57
CA GLU A 4 -1.56 -40.39 10.37
C GLU A 4 -1.55 -39.10 9.55
N ARG A 5 -2.51 -39.01 8.61
CA ARG A 5 -2.60 -37.93 7.63
C ARG A 5 -2.89 -36.61 8.38
N SER A 6 -1.86 -35.77 8.54
CA SER A 6 -1.90 -34.58 9.39
C SER A 6 -3.08 -33.68 9.04
N PHE A 7 -3.94 -33.43 10.04
CA PHE A 7 -5.10 -32.56 9.88
C PHE A 7 -4.65 -31.10 9.83
N VAL A 8 -4.62 -30.52 8.63
CA VAL A 8 -4.31 -29.10 8.43
C VAL A 8 -5.39 -28.25 9.12
N PRO A 9 -5.03 -27.33 10.03
CA PRO A 9 -6.02 -26.48 10.69
C PRO A 9 -6.86 -25.69 9.68
N THR A 10 -8.19 -25.69 9.84
CA THR A 10 -9.12 -25.11 8.85
C THR A 10 -8.80 -23.67 8.49
N LYS A 11 -8.34 -22.86 9.46
CA LYS A 11 -7.90 -21.48 9.23
C LYS A 11 -6.70 -21.38 8.28
N LEU A 12 -5.67 -22.21 8.49
CA LEU A 12 -4.50 -22.30 7.62
C LEU A 12 -4.88 -22.83 6.22
N ALA A 13 -5.82 -23.77 6.14
CA ALA A 13 -6.34 -24.25 4.86
C ALA A 13 -7.08 -23.16 4.07
N ILE A 14 -7.89 -22.32 4.73
CA ILE A 14 -8.55 -21.16 4.09
C ILE A 14 -7.52 -20.13 3.64
N GLU A 15 -6.52 -19.81 4.47
CA GLU A 15 -5.48 -18.83 4.12
C GLU A 15 -4.61 -19.32 2.94
N ALA A 16 -4.22 -20.59 2.92
CA ALA A 16 -3.54 -21.21 1.79
C ALA A 16 -4.38 -21.22 0.51
N GLU A 17 -5.70 -21.43 0.61
CA GLU A 17 -6.62 -21.41 -0.54
C GLU A 17 -6.90 -20.00 -1.07
N ILE A 18 -6.92 -18.98 -0.20
CA ILE A 18 -6.94 -17.57 -0.60
C ILE A 18 -5.65 -17.25 -1.38
N GLN A 19 -4.48 -17.59 -0.85
CA GLN A 19 -3.20 -17.33 -1.51
C GLN A 19 -3.07 -18.09 -2.84
N ARG A 20 -3.45 -19.38 -2.89
CA ARG A 20 -3.49 -20.17 -4.13
C ARG A 20 -4.40 -19.55 -5.18
N CYS A 21 -5.57 -19.02 -4.78
CA CYS A 21 -6.47 -18.33 -5.68
C CYS A 21 -5.83 -17.05 -6.22
N VAL A 22 -5.32 -16.18 -5.33
CA VAL A 22 -4.68 -14.91 -5.73
C VAL A 22 -3.49 -15.15 -6.65
N ALA A 23 -2.58 -16.08 -6.33
CA ALA A 23 -1.43 -16.42 -7.18
C ALA A 23 -1.85 -16.93 -8.57
N LYS A 24 -2.80 -17.89 -8.63
CA LYS A 24 -3.33 -18.44 -9.89
C LYS A 24 -3.82 -17.35 -10.86
N TYR A 25 -4.54 -16.35 -10.36
CA TYR A 25 -5.06 -15.27 -11.21
C TYR A 25 -4.08 -14.10 -11.37
N HIS A 26 -3.15 -13.90 -10.43
CA HIS A 26 -2.04 -12.96 -10.55
C HIS A 26 -1.19 -13.29 -11.78
N ASP A 27 -0.67 -14.51 -11.86
CA ASP A 27 0.28 -14.91 -12.91
C ASP A 27 -0.41 -14.95 -14.28
N ALA A 28 -1.68 -15.34 -14.33
CA ALA A 28 -2.51 -15.24 -15.52
C ALA A 28 -2.65 -13.79 -16.03
N MET A 29 -2.74 -12.80 -15.13
CA MET A 29 -2.91 -11.37 -15.47
C MET A 29 -1.59 -10.61 -15.67
N LEU A 30 -0.41 -11.22 -15.45
CA LEU A 30 0.88 -10.57 -15.71
C LEU A 30 1.14 -10.36 -17.21
N GLY A 31 0.68 -11.29 -18.06
CA GLY A 31 0.85 -11.22 -19.51
C GLY A 31 -0.01 -10.15 -20.19
N GLU A 32 0.40 -9.73 -21.38
CA GLU A 32 -0.37 -8.78 -22.19
C GLU A 32 -1.66 -9.42 -22.73
N MET A 33 -2.79 -8.74 -22.48
CA MET A 33 -4.14 -9.21 -22.83
C MET A 33 -5.11 -8.03 -22.93
N ASP A 34 -6.19 -8.17 -23.71
CA ASP A 34 -7.29 -7.21 -23.67
C ASP A 34 -7.97 -7.19 -22.29
N GLY A 35 -8.41 -6.00 -21.88
CA GLY A 35 -9.09 -5.78 -20.63
C GLY A 35 -10.40 -6.56 -20.45
N SER A 36 -11.07 -7.04 -21.51
CA SER A 36 -12.25 -7.94 -21.34
C SER A 36 -11.86 -9.34 -20.85
N VAL A 37 -10.71 -9.85 -21.30
CA VAL A 37 -10.12 -11.09 -20.75
C VAL A 37 -9.70 -10.86 -19.31
N ARG A 38 -9.07 -9.72 -19.01
CA ARG A 38 -8.65 -9.36 -17.65
C ARG A 38 -9.84 -9.20 -16.69
N GLU A 39 -10.91 -8.55 -17.14
CA GLU A 39 -12.16 -8.42 -16.39
C GLU A 39 -12.80 -9.80 -16.14
N THR A 40 -12.80 -10.68 -17.14
CA THR A 40 -13.28 -12.07 -16.98
C THR A 40 -12.44 -12.82 -15.93
N LEU A 41 -11.10 -12.67 -15.94
CA LEU A 41 -10.22 -13.28 -14.94
C LEU A 41 -10.46 -12.73 -13.52
N VAL A 42 -10.72 -11.42 -13.37
CA VAL A 42 -11.11 -10.82 -12.08
C VAL A 42 -12.43 -11.40 -11.59
N GLN A 43 -13.46 -11.46 -12.44
CA GLN A 43 -14.77 -12.05 -12.10
C GLN A 43 -14.66 -13.55 -11.75
N MET A 44 -13.79 -14.31 -12.43
CA MET A 44 -13.49 -15.71 -12.10
C MET A 44 -12.74 -15.85 -10.77
N CYS A 45 -11.80 -14.96 -10.48
CA CYS A 45 -11.09 -14.92 -9.20
C CYS A 45 -12.04 -14.61 -8.05
N ASP A 46 -12.87 -13.57 -8.17
CA ASP A 46 -13.92 -13.22 -7.21
C ASP A 46 -14.81 -14.43 -6.91
N ARG A 47 -15.31 -15.09 -7.96
CA ARG A 47 -16.16 -16.27 -7.83
C ARG A 47 -15.45 -17.47 -7.21
N GLU A 48 -14.17 -17.73 -7.53
CA GLU A 48 -13.41 -18.80 -6.88
C GLU A 48 -13.16 -18.50 -5.40
N MET A 49 -12.85 -17.25 -5.06
CA MET A 49 -12.68 -16.79 -3.68
C MET A 49 -13.98 -16.91 -2.87
N ASP A 50 -15.10 -16.38 -3.37
CA ASP A 50 -16.40 -16.42 -2.66
C ASP A 50 -16.93 -17.84 -2.43
N ASN A 51 -16.42 -18.84 -3.16
CA ASN A 51 -16.72 -20.25 -2.94
C ASN A 51 -15.77 -20.97 -1.94
N ILE A 52 -14.67 -20.35 -1.48
CA ILE A 52 -13.76 -20.96 -0.48
C ILE A 52 -14.49 -21.29 0.84
N PRO A 53 -15.28 -20.39 1.46
CA PRO A 53 -15.94 -20.68 2.74
C PRO A 53 -16.96 -21.82 2.63
N LEU A 54 -17.66 -21.89 1.49
CA LEU A 54 -18.64 -22.93 1.17
C LEU A 54 -17.96 -24.29 0.96
N ARG A 55 -16.86 -24.33 0.18
CA ARG A 55 -16.10 -25.56 -0.12
C ARG A 55 -15.41 -26.13 1.12
N LEU A 56 -15.00 -25.29 2.06
CA LEU A 56 -14.35 -25.69 3.31
C LEU A 56 -15.32 -25.74 4.51
N SER A 57 -16.62 -25.56 4.28
CA SER A 57 -17.69 -25.62 5.29
C SER A 57 -17.41 -24.79 6.55
N CYS A 58 -16.90 -23.56 6.38
CA CYS A 58 -16.35 -22.75 7.48
C CYS A 58 -16.83 -21.29 7.42
N SER A 59 -17.04 -20.68 8.58
CA SER A 59 -17.28 -19.25 8.72
C SER A 59 -15.96 -18.47 8.73
N LEU A 60 -15.93 -17.31 8.06
CA LEU A 60 -14.79 -16.40 8.13
C LEU A 60 -14.82 -15.61 9.44
N ASP A 61 -13.76 -15.71 10.23
CA ASP A 61 -13.52 -14.78 11.36
C ASP A 61 -13.01 -13.41 10.83
N THR A 62 -12.83 -12.43 11.70
CA THR A 62 -12.32 -11.09 11.34
C THR A 62 -10.96 -11.15 10.63
N HIS A 63 -10.11 -12.11 10.97
CA HIS A 63 -8.75 -12.27 10.47
C HIS A 63 -8.75 -12.86 9.05
N LEU A 64 -9.52 -13.93 8.84
CA LEU A 64 -9.78 -14.52 7.53
C LEU A 64 -10.49 -13.53 6.60
N THR A 65 -11.48 -12.80 7.11
CA THR A 65 -12.17 -11.73 6.36
C THR A 65 -11.18 -10.63 5.92
N PHE A 66 -10.23 -10.25 6.78
CA PHE A 66 -9.18 -9.30 6.42
C PHE A 66 -8.29 -9.84 5.29
N SER A 67 -7.70 -11.03 5.47
CA SER A 67 -6.85 -11.67 4.45
C SER A 67 -7.57 -11.86 3.11
N PHE A 68 -8.86 -12.19 3.16
CA PHE A 68 -9.73 -12.35 2.00
C PHE A 68 -9.91 -11.05 1.20
N VAL A 69 -10.25 -9.93 1.89
CA VAL A 69 -10.44 -8.64 1.21
C VAL A 69 -9.11 -8.04 0.74
N VAL A 70 -8.01 -8.27 1.46
CA VAL A 70 -6.65 -7.95 0.97
C VAL A 70 -6.34 -8.68 -0.34
N GLY A 71 -6.63 -9.99 -0.42
CA GLY A 71 -6.47 -10.77 -1.65
C GLY A 71 -7.25 -10.17 -2.84
N LYS A 72 -8.53 -9.83 -2.63
CA LYS A 72 -9.34 -9.14 -3.66
C LYS A 72 -8.75 -7.79 -4.06
N LEU A 73 -8.27 -6.98 -3.11
CA LEU A 73 -7.62 -5.69 -3.42
C LEU A 73 -6.36 -5.86 -4.28
N HIS A 74 -5.53 -6.90 -4.05
CA HIS A 74 -4.35 -7.16 -4.90
C HIS A 74 -4.78 -7.46 -6.35
N VAL A 75 -5.80 -8.31 -6.54
CA VAL A 75 -6.37 -8.69 -7.85
C VAL A 75 -6.92 -7.47 -8.58
N TYR A 76 -7.76 -6.65 -7.93
CA TYR A 76 -8.30 -5.41 -8.52
C TYR A 76 -7.21 -4.40 -8.86
N THR A 77 -6.18 -4.28 -8.01
CA THR A 77 -5.07 -3.35 -8.24
C THR A 77 -4.21 -3.78 -9.41
N LEU A 78 -3.88 -5.07 -9.55
CA LEU A 78 -3.15 -5.58 -10.71
C LEU A 78 -3.92 -5.35 -12.02
N ALA A 79 -5.22 -5.66 -12.04
CA ALA A 79 -6.06 -5.44 -13.21
C ALA A 79 -6.11 -3.96 -13.64
N LEU A 80 -6.16 -3.05 -12.66
CA LEU A 80 -6.15 -1.59 -12.85
C LEU A 80 -4.78 -1.05 -13.30
N VAL A 81 -3.67 -1.56 -12.74
CA VAL A 81 -2.30 -1.21 -13.15
C VAL A 81 -2.09 -1.59 -14.63
N LYS A 82 -2.43 -2.82 -15.01
CA LYS A 82 -2.30 -3.30 -16.40
C LYS A 82 -3.21 -2.55 -17.39
N GLU A 83 -4.41 -2.12 -17.00
CA GLU A 83 -5.25 -1.25 -17.85
C GLU A 83 -4.62 0.15 -18.00
N GLY A 84 -4.00 0.67 -16.94
CA GLY A 84 -3.25 1.94 -16.94
C GLY A 84 -1.91 1.90 -17.69
N ALA A 85 -1.36 0.71 -17.92
CA ALA A 85 -0.20 0.50 -18.80
C ALA A 85 -0.62 0.51 -20.28
N SER A 86 -1.70 -0.20 -20.63
CA SER A 86 -2.18 -0.34 -22.01
C SER A 86 -2.80 0.93 -22.60
N SER A 87 -3.38 1.82 -21.77
CA SER A 87 -3.98 3.08 -22.27
C SER A 87 -2.94 4.20 -22.42
N THR A 88 -2.80 4.71 -23.64
CA THR A 88 -2.00 5.92 -23.93
C THR A 88 -2.60 7.19 -23.32
N ASN A 89 -3.92 7.22 -23.07
CA ASN A 89 -4.61 8.31 -22.38
C ASN A 89 -4.68 8.06 -20.87
N LYS A 90 -3.51 8.00 -20.21
CA LYS A 90 -3.43 7.89 -18.75
C LYS A 90 -4.14 9.09 -18.07
N ARG A 91 -4.74 8.86 -16.90
CA ARG A 91 -5.23 9.85 -15.90
C ARG A 91 -6.62 10.49 -16.07
N ARG A 92 -7.38 10.30 -17.15
CA ARG A 92 -8.82 10.69 -17.14
C ARG A 92 -9.67 9.58 -16.52
N PHE A 93 -10.47 9.93 -15.53
CA PHE A 93 -11.54 9.08 -15.03
C PHE A 93 -12.69 9.12 -16.03
N ASP A 94 -12.83 8.05 -16.81
CA ASP A 94 -14.03 7.77 -17.59
C ASP A 94 -14.89 6.79 -16.77
N PRO A 95 -16.08 7.20 -16.27
CA PRO A 95 -16.96 6.33 -15.49
C PRO A 95 -17.53 5.14 -16.27
N HIS A 96 -17.34 5.09 -17.59
CA HIS A 96 -17.72 3.95 -18.44
C HIS A 96 -16.52 3.06 -18.83
N SER A 97 -15.32 3.37 -18.34
CA SER A 97 -14.12 2.55 -18.56
C SER A 97 -14.03 1.36 -17.60
N ARG A 98 -13.43 0.26 -18.07
CA ARG A 98 -13.10 -0.93 -17.24
C ARG A 98 -12.26 -0.56 -16.01
N GLY A 99 -11.40 0.46 -16.14
CA GLY A 99 -10.61 1.03 -15.05
C GLY A 99 -11.46 1.62 -13.91
N ALA A 100 -12.60 2.27 -14.21
CA ALA A 100 -13.51 2.77 -13.18
C ALA A 100 -14.19 1.63 -12.39
N THR A 101 -14.49 0.49 -13.04
CA THR A 101 -14.97 -0.72 -12.37
C THR A 101 -13.95 -1.24 -11.36
N PHE A 102 -12.68 -1.44 -11.76
CA PHE A 102 -11.63 -1.90 -10.86
C PHE A 102 -11.29 -0.90 -9.76
N GLN A 103 -11.37 0.41 -10.04
CA GLN A 103 -11.26 1.46 -9.02
C GLN A 103 -12.37 1.36 -7.97
N THR A 104 -13.62 1.16 -8.39
CA THR A 104 -14.79 1.07 -7.49
C THR A 104 -14.74 -0.18 -6.60
N LEU A 105 -14.38 -1.32 -7.19
CA LEU A 105 -14.13 -2.57 -6.47
C LEU A 105 -12.97 -2.43 -5.48
N GLY A 106 -11.86 -1.84 -5.92
CA GLY A 106 -10.68 -1.56 -5.08
C GLY A 106 -10.97 -0.59 -3.94
N MET A 107 -11.76 0.47 -4.15
CA MET A 107 -12.18 1.38 -3.08
C MET A 107 -13.06 0.66 -2.06
N THR A 108 -13.99 -0.18 -2.52
CA THR A 108 -14.85 -0.98 -1.63
C THR A 108 -14.01 -1.93 -0.76
N ALA A 109 -13.04 -2.63 -1.37
CA ALA A 109 -12.11 -3.51 -0.65
C ALA A 109 -11.22 -2.73 0.34
N ALA A 110 -10.59 -1.63 -0.10
CA ALA A 110 -9.73 -0.79 0.74
C ALA A 110 -10.47 -0.19 1.93
N ASN A 111 -11.68 0.33 1.71
CA ASN A 111 -12.54 0.85 2.77
C ASN A 111 -12.87 -0.22 3.83
N ARG A 112 -13.10 -1.47 3.38
CA ARG A 112 -13.42 -2.60 4.25
C ARG A 112 -12.21 -3.12 5.02
N ILE A 113 -11.03 -3.19 4.41
CA ILE A 113 -9.75 -3.49 5.08
C ILE A 113 -9.50 -2.49 6.21
N ILE A 114 -9.70 -1.21 5.93
CA ILE A 114 -9.49 -0.11 6.88
C ILE A 114 -10.51 -0.15 8.04
N GLU A 115 -11.77 -0.50 7.78
CA GLU A 115 -12.77 -0.73 8.85
C GLU A 115 -12.43 -1.89 9.77
N LEU A 116 -12.04 -3.04 9.18
CA LEU A 116 -11.65 -4.22 9.94
C LEU A 116 -10.48 -3.90 10.87
N TYR A 117 -9.43 -3.26 10.31
CA TYR A 117 -8.24 -2.86 11.05
C TYR A 117 -8.52 -1.82 12.13
N CYS A 118 -9.25 -0.74 11.82
CA CYS A 118 -9.41 0.37 12.76
C CYS A 118 -10.49 0.13 13.83
N ASN A 119 -11.56 -0.59 13.48
CA ASN A 119 -12.79 -0.63 14.29
C ASN A 119 -13.13 -2.04 14.80
N THR A 120 -12.76 -3.11 14.08
CA THR A 120 -13.14 -4.49 14.46
C THR A 120 -12.07 -5.22 15.28
N LEU A 121 -10.79 -4.94 15.03
CA LEU A 121 -9.68 -5.47 15.85
C LEU A 121 -9.56 -4.77 17.22
N ASP A 122 -10.24 -3.64 17.41
CA ASP A 122 -10.32 -2.88 18.67
C ASP A 122 -11.21 -3.52 19.75
N VAL A 123 -12.09 -4.47 19.40
CA VAL A 123 -13.08 -5.00 20.35
C VAL A 123 -12.37 -5.88 21.39
N PRO A 124 -12.43 -5.52 22.70
CA PRO A 124 -11.77 -6.30 23.76
C PRO A 124 -12.46 -7.65 23.91
N ILE A 125 -11.68 -8.74 23.90
CA ILE A 125 -12.20 -10.08 24.17
C ILE A 125 -12.08 -10.28 25.68
N GLY A 126 -13.20 -10.09 26.38
CA GLY A 126 -13.17 -9.72 27.79
C GLY A 126 -12.50 -10.73 28.74
N HIS A 127 -11.27 -10.41 29.16
CA HIS A 127 -10.76 -10.58 30.52
C HIS A 127 -9.63 -9.55 30.78
N ASN A 128 -9.33 -9.25 32.04
CA ASN A 128 -8.68 -8.01 32.46
C ASN A 128 -7.18 -7.85 32.14
N ASP A 129 -6.54 -8.83 31.50
CA ASP A 129 -5.08 -8.86 31.33
C ASP A 129 -4.58 -8.30 29.97
N GLU A 130 -5.46 -8.04 28.98
CA GLU A 130 -5.06 -7.42 27.69
C GLU A 130 -4.46 -6.01 27.86
N ALA A 131 -4.60 -5.37 29.03
CA ALA A 131 -4.09 -4.01 29.31
C ALA A 131 -2.56 -3.87 29.30
N LEU A 132 -1.80 -4.98 29.34
CA LEU A 132 -0.34 -4.97 29.43
C LEU A 132 0.37 -4.97 28.06
N ILE A 133 -0.32 -5.29 26.97
CA ILE A 133 0.27 -5.35 25.62
C ILE A 133 -0.64 -4.61 24.64
N ASN A 134 -0.12 -3.58 23.97
CA ASN A 134 -0.80 -2.92 22.87
C ASN A 134 -1.06 -3.94 21.75
N ARG A 135 -2.33 -4.35 21.59
CA ARG A 135 -2.78 -5.42 20.68
C ARG A 135 -2.27 -5.26 19.25
N TYR A 136 -2.12 -4.02 18.76
CA TYR A 136 -1.63 -3.75 17.40
C TYR A 136 -0.15 -4.11 17.20
N LEU A 137 0.66 -4.15 18.26
CA LEU A 137 2.04 -4.64 18.22
C LEU A 137 2.11 -6.18 18.23
N ALA A 138 1.03 -6.86 18.60
CA ALA A 138 0.90 -8.32 18.59
C ALA A 138 0.15 -8.86 17.36
N LEU A 139 -0.34 -8.00 16.46
CA LEU A 139 -0.94 -8.43 15.19
C LEU A 139 0.12 -8.95 14.21
N PRO A 140 -0.17 -9.99 13.41
CA PRO A 140 0.72 -10.42 12.33
C PRO A 140 1.02 -9.27 11.35
N LYS A 141 2.27 -9.16 10.88
CA LYS A 141 2.71 -8.07 9.98
C LYS A 141 1.88 -7.95 8.68
N MET A 142 1.18 -9.00 8.27
CA MET A 142 0.23 -8.96 7.14
C MET A 142 -0.94 -7.98 7.35
N PHE A 143 -1.37 -7.73 8.59
CA PHE A 143 -2.39 -6.70 8.89
C PHE A 143 -1.85 -5.29 8.61
N PHE A 144 -0.61 -5.05 9.01
CA PHE A 144 0.08 -3.80 8.77
C PHE A 144 0.36 -3.58 7.27
N ARG A 145 0.92 -4.57 6.57
CA ARG A 145 1.11 -4.55 5.10
C ARG A 145 -0.22 -4.28 4.38
N GLY A 146 -1.29 -5.00 4.74
CA GLY A 146 -2.61 -4.87 4.12
C GLY A 146 -3.28 -3.50 4.31
N VAL A 147 -3.23 -2.93 5.51
CA VAL A 147 -3.84 -1.59 5.76
C VAL A 147 -3.04 -0.47 5.09
N LEU A 148 -1.70 -0.57 5.01
CA LEU A 148 -0.90 0.39 4.24
C LEU A 148 -1.17 0.29 2.75
N PHE A 149 -1.27 -0.93 2.20
CA PHE A 149 -1.61 -1.14 0.79
C PHE A 149 -2.98 -0.53 0.43
N ALA A 150 -4.01 -0.76 1.26
CA ALA A 150 -5.32 -0.11 1.14
C ALA A 150 -5.24 1.43 1.22
N THR A 151 -4.41 1.96 2.12
CA THR A 151 -4.22 3.41 2.29
C THR A 151 -3.53 4.05 1.09
N PHE A 152 -2.48 3.42 0.55
CA PHE A 152 -1.78 3.89 -0.64
C PHE A 152 -2.62 3.75 -1.91
N PHE A 153 -3.47 2.73 -2.01
CA PHE A 153 -4.46 2.61 -3.09
C PHE A 153 -5.45 3.78 -3.08
N LEU A 154 -6.05 4.09 -1.91
CA LEU A 154 -6.99 5.22 -1.76
C LEU A 154 -6.29 6.57 -2.01
N LEU A 155 -5.05 6.75 -1.57
CA LEU A 155 -4.25 7.93 -1.89
C LEU A 155 -4.07 8.09 -3.41
N LYS A 156 -3.58 7.05 -4.09
CA LYS A 156 -3.22 7.07 -5.52
C LYS A 156 -4.42 7.30 -6.44
N TYR A 157 -5.50 6.53 -6.26
CA TYR A 157 -6.61 6.53 -7.22
C TYR A 157 -7.74 7.50 -6.86
N PHE A 158 -7.83 7.98 -5.61
CA PHE A 158 -8.94 8.80 -5.14
C PHE A 158 -8.50 10.10 -4.46
N ALA A 159 -7.89 10.03 -3.28
CA ALA A 159 -7.65 11.20 -2.43
C ALA A 159 -6.70 12.25 -3.02
N LEU A 160 -5.74 11.82 -3.86
CA LEU A 160 -4.81 12.71 -4.59
C LEU A 160 -5.16 12.86 -6.08
N ASN A 161 -6.03 12.00 -6.62
CA ASN A 161 -6.45 12.03 -8.02
C ASN A 161 -7.33 13.26 -8.29
N ASN A 162 -6.96 14.08 -9.28
CA ASN A 162 -7.70 15.31 -9.63
C ASN A 162 -8.81 15.08 -10.68
N SER A 163 -8.93 13.88 -11.25
CA SER A 163 -10.06 13.46 -12.08
C SER A 163 -11.16 12.72 -11.29
N CYS A 164 -10.94 12.47 -9.99
CA CYS A 164 -11.86 11.72 -9.13
C CYS A 164 -13.03 12.60 -8.64
N PRO A 165 -14.28 12.08 -8.55
CA PRO A 165 -15.41 12.81 -7.97
C PRO A 165 -15.14 13.28 -6.52
N ASN A 166 -15.65 14.47 -6.17
CA ASN A 166 -15.39 15.08 -4.86
C ASN A 166 -15.91 14.24 -3.68
N GLU A 167 -16.99 13.47 -3.87
CA GLU A 167 -17.55 12.58 -2.84
C GLU A 167 -16.61 11.41 -2.54
N ASP A 168 -16.18 10.67 -3.57
CA ASP A 168 -15.22 9.56 -3.43
C ASP A 168 -13.87 10.06 -2.89
N LYS A 169 -13.41 11.23 -3.36
CA LYS A 169 -12.19 11.91 -2.89
C LYS A 169 -12.26 12.27 -1.40
N LEU A 170 -13.42 12.75 -0.92
CA LEU A 170 -13.66 13.03 0.50
C LEU A 170 -13.75 11.74 1.33
N SER A 171 -14.46 10.72 0.82
CA SER A 171 -14.58 9.40 1.44
C SER A 171 -13.21 8.75 1.64
N ALA A 172 -12.37 8.73 0.59
CA ALA A 172 -10.99 8.27 0.63
C ALA A 172 -10.14 9.07 1.62
N ARG A 173 -10.19 10.42 1.59
CA ARG A 173 -9.47 11.29 2.54
C ARG A 173 -9.84 10.96 4.00
N ASN A 174 -11.13 10.76 4.30
CA ASN A 174 -11.60 10.41 5.65
C ASN A 174 -11.07 9.04 6.12
N LYS A 175 -11.03 8.04 5.23
CA LYS A 175 -10.49 6.70 5.52
C LYS A 175 -8.97 6.73 5.74
N VAL A 176 -8.23 7.49 4.92
CA VAL A 176 -6.78 7.71 5.09
C VAL A 176 -6.47 8.41 6.42
N LEU A 177 -7.26 9.43 6.79
CA LEU A 177 -7.13 10.11 8.09
C LEU A 177 -7.39 9.17 9.28
N MET A 178 -8.37 8.26 9.17
CA MET A 178 -8.65 7.25 10.21
C MET A 178 -7.47 6.29 10.41
N VAL A 179 -6.82 5.83 9.32
CA VAL A 179 -5.61 5.01 9.41
C VAL A 179 -4.45 5.81 10.02
N HIS A 180 -4.19 7.03 9.55
CA HIS A 180 -3.14 7.88 10.12
C HIS A 180 -3.32 8.10 11.63
N ALA A 181 -4.56 8.38 12.08
CA ALA A 181 -4.87 8.52 13.50
C ALA A 181 -4.64 7.23 14.29
N LYS A 182 -5.10 6.07 13.78
CA LYS A 182 -4.87 4.76 14.42
C LYS A 182 -3.39 4.39 14.49
N LEU A 183 -2.62 4.62 13.43
CA LEU A 183 -1.17 4.37 13.40
C LEU A 183 -0.42 5.28 14.37
N ARG A 184 -0.77 6.57 14.44
CA ARG A 184 -0.18 7.52 15.38
C ARG A 184 -0.53 7.20 16.84
N ALA A 185 -1.73 6.70 17.12
CA ALA A 185 -2.16 6.29 18.45
C ALA A 185 -1.55 4.95 18.92
N THR A 186 -1.20 4.06 18.00
CA THR A 186 -0.61 2.74 18.30
C THR A 186 0.93 2.73 18.26
N ALA A 187 1.56 3.80 17.76
CA ALA A 187 3.01 3.96 17.70
C ALA A 187 3.63 4.21 19.10
N PRO A 188 4.46 3.31 19.66
CA PRO A 188 5.14 3.56 20.94
C PRO A 188 6.17 4.71 20.87
N HIS A 189 6.67 5.01 19.68
CA HIS A 189 7.48 6.20 19.37
C HIS A 189 7.48 6.48 17.86
N GLN A 190 7.86 7.69 17.47
CA GLN A 190 7.85 8.13 16.06
C GLN A 190 8.71 7.26 15.11
N PHE A 191 9.79 6.62 15.59
CA PHE A 191 10.62 5.70 14.79
C PHE A 191 10.09 4.24 14.73
N SER A 192 8.87 3.96 15.23
CA SER A 192 8.27 2.61 15.16
C SER A 192 7.61 2.38 13.80
N GLU A 193 7.39 1.13 13.35
CA GLU A 193 6.77 0.84 12.04
C GLU A 193 5.50 1.68 11.81
N SER A 194 4.58 1.72 12.79
CA SER A 194 3.38 2.57 12.76
C SER A 194 3.66 4.07 12.71
N GLY A 195 4.62 4.56 13.51
CA GLY A 195 4.99 5.99 13.52
C GLY A 195 5.62 6.44 12.21
N ARG A 196 6.48 5.60 11.63
CA ARG A 196 7.12 5.80 10.33
C ARG A 196 6.07 5.83 9.21
N ALA A 197 5.14 4.87 9.19
CA ALA A 197 4.04 4.84 8.22
C ALA A 197 3.08 6.04 8.35
N ALA A 198 2.74 6.46 9.57
CA ALA A 198 1.96 7.68 9.80
C ALA A 198 2.66 8.90 9.18
N ALA A 199 3.97 9.03 9.35
CA ALA A 199 4.77 10.11 8.78
C ALA A 199 4.91 10.04 7.23
N VAL A 200 4.78 8.87 6.60
CA VAL A 200 4.64 8.74 5.14
C VAL A 200 3.30 9.31 4.68
N ILE A 201 2.20 8.85 5.30
CA ILE A 201 0.84 9.28 4.96
C ILE A 201 0.70 10.79 5.14
N GLU A 202 1.21 11.34 6.25
CA GLU A 202 1.18 12.78 6.53
C GLU A 202 1.89 13.61 5.45
N VAL A 203 3.06 13.19 4.98
CA VAL A 203 3.81 13.89 3.92
C VAL A 203 3.09 13.82 2.57
N LEU A 204 2.51 12.66 2.21
CA LEU A 204 1.73 12.51 0.98
C LEU A 204 0.46 13.37 1.01
N CYS A 205 -0.24 13.45 2.14
CA CYS A 205 -1.39 14.33 2.32
C CYS A 205 -1.00 15.83 2.24
N ARG A 206 0.05 16.25 2.96
CA ARG A 206 0.53 17.66 2.91
C ARG A 206 0.93 18.09 1.49
N HIS A 207 1.55 17.20 0.71
CA HIS A 207 1.91 17.50 -0.67
C HIS A 207 0.70 17.60 -1.59
N ALA A 208 -0.37 16.84 -1.33
CA ALA A 208 -1.59 16.90 -2.14
C ALA A 208 -2.20 18.31 -2.17
N ASP A 209 -2.26 18.96 -1.00
CA ASP A 209 -2.85 20.30 -0.87
C ASP A 209 -1.91 21.41 -1.39
N SER A 210 -0.68 21.06 -1.82
CA SER A 210 0.24 21.95 -2.55
C SER A 210 0.01 21.97 -4.08
N GLY A 211 -0.96 21.21 -4.59
CA GLY A 211 -1.42 21.24 -5.99
C GLY A 211 -0.70 20.29 -6.96
N ASN A 212 0.53 19.86 -6.66
CA ASN A 212 1.34 18.96 -7.51
C ASN A 212 1.04 17.46 -7.27
N SER A 213 -0.23 17.10 -7.05
CA SER A 213 -0.65 15.84 -6.39
C SER A 213 -0.62 14.54 -7.23
N ASP A 214 0.40 14.33 -8.08
CA ASP A 214 0.48 13.16 -8.95
C ASP A 214 1.28 11.98 -8.36
N LEU A 215 0.56 11.00 -7.79
CA LEU A 215 1.12 9.68 -7.45
C LEU A 215 1.32 8.83 -8.71
N GLY A 216 2.33 9.18 -9.52
CA GLY A 216 2.73 8.43 -10.70
C GLY A 216 3.00 6.94 -10.44
N ILE A 217 2.90 6.10 -11.47
CA ILE A 217 3.52 4.77 -11.45
C ILE A 217 4.95 4.97 -11.97
N GLU A 218 5.93 4.86 -11.06
CA GLU A 218 7.36 4.95 -11.36
C GLU A 218 8.04 3.56 -11.40
N VAL A 219 7.31 2.54 -10.95
CA VAL A 219 7.69 1.12 -10.92
C VAL A 219 6.45 0.34 -11.36
N ASP A 220 6.40 -0.11 -12.62
CA ASP A 220 5.24 -0.86 -13.17
C ASP A 220 5.43 -2.38 -12.96
N ASP A 221 6.68 -2.83 -13.01
CA ASP A 221 7.10 -4.25 -13.07
C ASP A 221 6.81 -5.06 -11.80
N ARG A 222 6.41 -4.39 -10.72
CA ARG A 222 6.03 -5.00 -9.42
C ARG A 222 4.52 -5.11 -9.23
N ALA A 223 3.75 -5.21 -10.32
CA ALA A 223 2.35 -5.62 -10.32
C ALA A 223 1.49 -4.78 -9.35
N SER A 224 0.78 -5.41 -8.40
CA SER A 224 -0.05 -4.69 -7.42
C SER A 224 0.76 -3.85 -6.40
N ALA A 225 2.04 -4.18 -6.16
CA ALA A 225 2.88 -3.44 -5.21
C ALA A 225 3.38 -2.09 -5.76
N SER A 226 3.32 -1.87 -7.08
CA SER A 226 3.60 -0.59 -7.77
C SER A 226 2.95 0.62 -7.09
N VAL A 227 1.75 0.44 -6.52
CA VAL A 227 0.99 1.44 -5.77
C VAL A 227 1.72 1.90 -4.51
N ALA A 228 2.25 0.97 -3.73
CA ALA A 228 2.96 1.26 -2.49
C ALA A 228 4.39 1.77 -2.77
N TRP A 229 5.09 1.15 -3.72
CA TRP A 229 6.41 1.64 -4.17
C TRP A 229 6.35 3.07 -4.69
N GLY A 230 5.36 3.42 -5.53
CA GLY A 230 5.15 4.79 -5.98
C GLY A 230 4.83 5.78 -4.85
N ALA A 231 4.10 5.34 -3.82
CA ALA A 231 3.82 6.16 -2.64
C ALA A 231 5.08 6.43 -1.79
N LEU A 232 5.91 5.41 -1.56
CA LEU A 232 7.19 5.53 -0.85
C LEU A 232 8.18 6.43 -1.61
N ILE A 233 8.34 6.21 -2.92
CA ILE A 233 9.21 7.01 -3.78
C ILE A 233 8.76 8.48 -3.78
N LEU A 234 7.46 8.77 -3.96
CA LEU A 234 6.98 10.16 -3.89
C LEU A 234 7.21 10.78 -2.50
N ALA A 235 6.91 10.07 -1.42
CA ALA A 235 7.13 10.56 -0.04
C ALA A 235 8.60 10.95 0.22
N SER A 236 9.55 10.22 -0.34
CA SER A 236 10.98 10.56 -0.24
C SER A 236 11.42 11.73 -1.11
N LYS A 237 10.85 11.89 -2.32
CA LYS A 237 11.11 13.04 -3.20
C LYS A 237 10.61 14.34 -2.56
N ILE A 238 9.43 14.32 -1.94
CA ILE A 238 8.91 15.45 -1.15
C ILE A 238 9.85 15.79 0.03
N ARG A 239 10.52 14.80 0.61
CA ARG A 239 11.52 14.96 1.69
C ARG A 239 12.94 15.28 1.19
N GLY A 240 13.14 15.50 -0.11
CA GLY A 240 14.44 15.81 -0.72
C GLY A 240 15.44 14.64 -0.78
N LYS A 241 15.02 13.40 -0.51
CA LYS A 241 15.91 12.24 -0.39
C LYS A 241 16.11 11.52 -1.72
N THR A 242 16.69 12.21 -2.70
CA THR A 242 16.95 11.68 -4.06
C THR A 242 17.83 10.43 -4.07
N ALA A 243 18.95 10.43 -3.33
CA ALA A 243 19.87 9.29 -3.25
C ALA A 243 19.18 7.99 -2.75
N TRP A 244 18.18 8.12 -1.87
CA TRP A 244 17.36 7.00 -1.39
C TRP A 244 16.50 6.42 -2.52
N THR A 245 15.95 7.25 -3.42
CA THR A 245 15.22 6.75 -4.60
C THR A 245 16.11 6.03 -5.61
N ALA A 246 17.38 6.41 -5.74
CA ALA A 246 18.35 5.71 -6.59
C ALA A 246 18.69 4.32 -6.01
N ASN A 247 18.98 4.26 -4.71
CA ASN A 247 19.22 2.99 -4.01
C ASN A 247 18.01 2.04 -4.05
N ILE A 248 16.78 2.57 -3.92
CA ILE A 248 15.55 1.79 -4.12
C ILE A 248 15.45 1.23 -5.52
N ARG A 249 15.69 2.05 -6.55
CA ARG A 249 15.63 1.59 -7.94
C ARG A 249 16.59 0.43 -8.17
N GLN A 250 17.81 0.50 -7.62
CA GLN A 250 18.80 -0.59 -7.65
C GLN A 250 18.37 -1.84 -6.87
N HIS A 251 17.61 -1.71 -5.77
CA HIS A 251 17.05 -2.85 -5.04
C HIS A 251 15.81 -3.47 -5.71
N ILE A 252 15.03 -2.68 -6.48
CA ILE A 252 13.89 -3.17 -7.24
C ILE A 252 14.34 -3.84 -8.55
N ASP A 253 15.34 -3.25 -9.20
CA ASP A 253 15.95 -3.70 -10.44
C ASP A 253 17.49 -3.54 -10.36
N PRO A 254 18.25 -4.62 -10.13
CA PRO A 254 19.71 -4.57 -10.07
C PRO A 254 20.38 -4.38 -11.45
N THR A 255 19.61 -4.37 -12.55
CA THR A 255 20.12 -4.09 -13.91
C THR A 255 19.98 -2.61 -14.31
N SER A 256 19.21 -1.81 -13.54
CA SER A 256 19.11 -0.36 -13.75
C SER A 256 20.47 0.34 -13.57
N PRO A 257 20.96 1.09 -14.58
CA PRO A 257 22.25 1.76 -14.48
C PRO A 257 22.23 2.83 -13.37
N PRO A 258 23.33 2.99 -12.60
CA PRO A 258 23.41 4.01 -11.57
C PRO A 258 23.31 5.41 -12.18
N GLN A 259 22.24 6.13 -11.86
CA GLN A 259 22.13 7.55 -12.21
C GLN A 259 23.08 8.37 -11.31
N LEU A 260 24.27 8.67 -11.84
CA LEU A 260 25.11 9.76 -11.34
C LEU A 260 24.34 11.08 -11.45
N ASP A 261 24.31 11.86 -10.36
CA ASP A 261 23.70 13.18 -10.37
C ASP A 261 24.37 14.08 -11.41
N ALA A 262 23.58 14.75 -12.24
CA ALA A 262 24.03 15.63 -13.33
C ALA A 262 24.70 16.95 -12.85
N SER A 263 25.12 16.99 -11.58
CA SER A 263 25.76 18.11 -10.89
C SER A 263 27.27 17.95 -10.74
N GLN A 264 27.85 16.81 -11.13
CA GLN A 264 29.30 16.60 -11.18
C GLN A 264 29.73 15.96 -12.50
N ALA A 265 30.24 16.78 -13.42
CA ALA A 265 30.86 16.35 -14.66
C ALA A 265 32.37 16.68 -14.65
N PRO A 266 33.25 15.69 -14.39
CA PRO A 266 34.68 15.80 -14.68
C PRO A 266 34.92 15.72 -16.19
N TYR A 267 35.76 16.61 -16.72
CA TYR A 267 36.26 16.51 -18.09
C TYR A 267 37.35 15.45 -18.22
N THR A 268 37.07 14.34 -18.92
CA THR A 268 38.02 13.54 -19.71
C THR A 268 37.19 12.81 -20.78
N ASP A 269 37.23 13.16 -22.06
CA ASP A 269 38.33 13.07 -23.05
C ASP A 269 38.48 11.66 -23.66
N SER A 270 39.05 11.57 -24.86
CA SER A 270 38.48 10.75 -25.94
C SER A 270 39.40 9.63 -26.44
N THR A 271 38.97 8.38 -26.33
CA THR A 271 39.49 7.26 -27.15
C THR A 271 38.43 6.20 -27.40
N PRO A 272 38.19 5.78 -28.65
CA PRO A 272 37.40 4.58 -28.96
C PRO A 272 38.29 3.33 -28.97
N ASN A 273 37.76 2.20 -28.49
CA ASN A 273 38.16 0.89 -29.01
C ASN A 273 37.03 -0.11 -28.81
N SER A 274 36.86 -1.01 -29.78
CA SER A 274 35.94 -2.14 -29.68
C SER A 274 36.52 -3.23 -28.78
N ASP A 275 35.65 -3.99 -28.13
CA ASP A 275 35.63 -5.46 -28.26
C ASP A 275 34.31 -6.03 -27.73
N LEU A 276 33.81 -7.08 -28.40
CA LEU A 276 32.52 -7.73 -28.12
C LEU A 276 32.77 -9.16 -27.59
N PRO A 277 32.40 -9.48 -26.34
CA PRO A 277 32.31 -10.86 -25.87
C PRO A 277 31.03 -11.54 -26.40
N GLU A 278 31.11 -12.84 -26.69
CA GLU A 278 29.94 -13.65 -27.08
C GLU A 278 28.97 -13.86 -25.89
N PRO A 279 27.65 -13.98 -26.14
CA PRO A 279 26.70 -14.36 -25.10
C PRO A 279 26.84 -15.85 -24.77
N GLY A 280 27.39 -16.15 -23.59
CA GLY A 280 27.33 -17.50 -23.02
C GLY A 280 25.89 -17.90 -22.63
N PRO A 281 25.58 -19.21 -22.53
CA PRO A 281 24.26 -19.68 -22.12
C PRO A 281 24.05 -19.42 -20.62
N HIS A 282 23.39 -18.30 -20.31
CA HIS A 282 22.85 -18.08 -18.96
C HIS A 282 21.61 -18.97 -18.77
N ASP A 283 21.64 -19.83 -17.75
CA ASP A 283 20.43 -20.51 -17.27
C ASP A 283 19.44 -19.47 -16.75
N GLU A 284 18.42 -19.14 -17.55
CA GLU A 284 17.27 -18.32 -17.14
C GLU A 284 16.33 -19.13 -16.22
N THR A 285 16.87 -19.66 -15.11
CA THR A 285 16.06 -19.95 -13.93
C THR A 285 15.66 -18.62 -13.30
N MET A 286 14.69 -17.94 -13.94
CA MET A 286 14.12 -16.68 -13.51
C MET A 286 13.32 -16.90 -12.22
N SER A 287 14.02 -16.89 -11.08
CA SER A 287 13.43 -16.99 -9.76
C SER A 287 12.39 -15.89 -9.57
N LEU A 288 11.11 -16.26 -9.51
CA LEU A 288 10.06 -15.36 -9.07
C LEU A 288 10.48 -14.76 -7.71
N PRO A 289 10.50 -13.42 -7.53
CA PRO A 289 10.92 -12.83 -6.26
C PRO A 289 9.99 -13.27 -5.12
N GLU A 290 10.46 -14.17 -4.26
CA GLU A 290 9.60 -14.96 -3.35
C GLU A 290 8.85 -14.15 -2.29
N ASP A 291 9.24 -12.90 -2.00
CA ASP A 291 8.43 -11.98 -1.20
C ASP A 291 8.33 -10.59 -1.88
N ILE A 292 7.16 -10.31 -2.47
CA ILE A 292 6.81 -9.02 -3.09
C ILE A 292 6.81 -7.88 -2.05
N TRP A 293 6.73 -8.21 -0.76
CA TRP A 293 6.53 -7.27 0.35
C TRP A 293 7.56 -7.45 1.48
N ASP A 294 8.74 -7.99 1.20
CA ASP A 294 9.81 -8.43 2.13
C ASP A 294 10.18 -7.41 3.25
N GLN A 295 11.04 -7.77 4.21
CA GLN A 295 11.44 -6.91 5.35
C GLN A 295 11.83 -5.50 4.89
N SER A 296 12.54 -5.41 3.75
CA SER A 296 12.82 -4.20 2.99
C SER A 296 11.64 -3.21 2.94
N PHE A 297 10.41 -3.63 2.65
CA PHE A 297 9.25 -2.72 2.57
C PHE A 297 8.98 -1.95 3.88
N LEU A 298 9.29 -2.55 5.03
CA LEU A 298 9.08 -1.93 6.35
C LEU A 298 10.27 -1.07 6.77
N ASP A 299 11.49 -1.44 6.35
CA ASP A 299 12.70 -0.64 6.50
C ASP A 299 12.69 0.58 5.56
N LEU A 300 11.95 0.49 4.45
CA LEU A 300 11.66 1.60 3.53
C LEU A 300 10.57 2.56 4.03
N LEU A 301 10.02 2.31 5.22
CA LEU A 301 9.38 3.36 6.01
C LEU A 301 10.41 4.18 6.81
N ASP A 302 11.66 3.69 6.95
CA ASP A 302 12.71 4.35 7.71
C ASP A 302 13.66 5.20 6.85
N PHE A 303 13.32 6.49 6.81
CA PHE A 303 14.13 7.51 6.15
C PHE A 303 15.38 7.91 6.96
N ARG A 304 15.63 7.34 8.15
CA ARG A 304 16.79 7.67 9.01
C ARG A 304 18.12 7.11 8.54
N ALA A 305 18.13 6.13 7.63
CA ALA A 305 19.34 5.40 7.21
C ALA A 305 20.50 6.31 6.74
N TYR A 306 20.20 7.55 6.35
CA TYR A 306 21.19 8.57 5.96
C TYR A 306 20.97 9.94 6.65
N GLU A 307 20.27 9.99 7.79
CA GLU A 307 20.14 11.22 8.61
C GLU A 307 21.38 11.42 9.49
N PHE A 308 22.52 11.70 8.85
CA PHE A 308 23.75 12.11 9.54
C PHE A 308 24.44 13.30 8.86
N ASN A 309 23.68 14.36 8.58
CA ASN A 309 24.18 15.71 8.79
C ASN A 309 23.05 16.74 9.04
N GLU A 310 23.35 17.67 9.95
CA GLU A 310 22.73 18.99 10.18
C GLU A 310 21.21 19.11 10.45
N GLY A 311 20.87 19.63 11.64
CA GLY A 311 19.87 20.70 11.74
C GLY A 311 18.42 20.39 12.13
N ILE A 312 18.16 19.76 13.29
CA ILE A 312 16.82 19.79 13.91
C ILE A 312 16.86 20.46 15.31
N GLU A 313 17.08 21.78 15.31
CA GLU A 313 16.80 22.68 16.44
C GLU A 313 15.93 23.88 16.00
N GLN A 314 14.81 23.60 15.31
CA GLN A 314 13.77 24.60 14.99
C GLN A 314 12.48 23.98 14.42
N LEU A 315 11.80 23.10 15.18
CA LEU A 315 10.44 22.66 14.82
C LEU A 315 9.57 22.26 16.03
N LEU A 316 9.69 23.01 17.13
CA LEU A 316 8.92 22.81 18.36
C LEU A 316 8.02 24.03 18.66
N ASP A 317 7.29 24.47 17.64
CA ASP A 317 6.19 25.44 17.78
C ASP A 317 5.09 25.12 16.76
N TRP A 318 3.97 24.57 17.24
CA TRP A 318 2.72 24.48 16.50
C TRP A 318 1.58 24.79 17.49
N PRO A 319 0.68 25.75 17.20
CA PRO A 319 -0.24 26.26 18.19
C PRO A 319 -1.31 25.23 18.59
N GLU A 320 -1.52 25.07 19.90
CA GLU A 320 -2.64 24.29 20.43
C GLU A 320 -3.98 24.98 20.11
N ALA A 321 -4.93 24.23 19.56
CA ALA A 321 -6.21 24.75 19.09
C ALA A 321 -7.21 25.02 20.24
N GLY A 322 -7.02 26.16 20.92
CA GLY A 322 -8.10 26.98 21.47
C GLY A 322 -9.14 26.29 22.37
N GLN A 323 -8.80 26.09 23.65
CA GLN A 323 -9.83 25.99 24.68
C GLN A 323 -10.55 27.34 24.85
N GLN A 324 -11.82 27.44 24.45
CA GLN A 324 -12.91 28.06 25.24
C GLN A 324 -14.23 28.17 24.46
N ASN A 325 -15.28 27.56 25.00
CA ASN A 325 -16.61 28.20 24.98
C ASN A 325 -17.45 27.67 26.16
N LYS A 326 -17.87 28.56 27.06
CA LYS A 326 -18.77 28.22 28.19
C LYS A 326 -20.21 28.59 27.82
N PRO A 327 -21.21 27.83 28.30
CA PRO A 327 -22.61 28.09 27.96
C PRO A 327 -23.11 29.42 28.56
N SER A 328 -23.83 30.19 27.75
CA SER A 328 -24.57 31.38 28.20
C SER A 328 -25.85 30.99 28.95
N LYS A 329 -26.23 31.82 29.93
CA LYS A 329 -27.33 31.56 30.87
C LYS A 329 -28.65 32.14 30.32
N PRO A 330 -29.80 31.45 30.44
CA PRO A 330 -31.07 31.96 29.93
C PRO A 330 -31.57 33.20 30.73
N PRO A 331 -32.34 34.11 30.09
CA PRO A 331 -32.81 35.33 30.72
C PRO A 331 -34.03 35.10 31.64
N THR A 332 -34.03 35.77 32.80
CA THR A 332 -35.20 35.91 33.67
C THR A 332 -36.16 36.98 33.14
N MET A 333 -37.46 36.68 33.11
CA MET A 333 -38.50 37.72 32.93
C MET A 333 -38.71 38.50 34.23
N PRO A 334 -39.05 39.81 34.15
CA PRO A 334 -39.59 40.57 35.27
C PRO A 334 -41.13 40.49 35.33
N SER A 335 -41.65 40.41 36.57
CA SER A 335 -43.01 40.76 37.04
C SER A 335 -44.21 40.48 36.13
#